data_AF-A0A6C1P7L1-F1
#
_entry.id   AF-A0A6C1P7L1-F1
#
_cell.length_a   1.000
_cell.length_b   1.000
_cell.length_c   1.000
_cell.angle_alpha   90.00
_cell.angle_beta   90.00
_cell.angle_gamma   90.00
#
_symmetry.space_group_name_H-M   'P 1'
#
loop_
_entity.id
_entity.type
_entity.pdbx_description
1 polymer ?
#
loop_
_entity_poly.entity_id
_entity_poly.type
_entity_poly.pdbx_seq_one_letter_code
_entity_poly.pdbx_strand_id
1 'polypeptide(L)'
;MGYKSELTVRNRISRIRFNLCLLLFFLVSQSVIAQTTHNWVGGSSGDWSVASNWNPAGIPGSGDTAIIASGGVVISNDVIVSGMSLSGNLTINSTLTIQSTFIWSSGTLTGSGTLELPVQTVSNFTTSGKTISGALTINQAGTVNWTGGGISQGLHTGAINNSGLFDMQGDLTIGDGGGFGGTLNNTGTFRKSAGTGTGLISNSVRLANSGTIEALSGTLSIQAGAFNSGTELLHSGAFHIGANGELRFTVGTHRIAETGVISAPG
;
A
#
# COMPACT_ATOMS: atom_id res chain seq x y z
N MET A 1 -49.12 40.03 48.17
CA MET A 1 -48.08 39.00 47.97
C MET A 1 -48.67 37.90 47.11
N GLY A 2 -48.26 37.76 45.84
CA GLY A 2 -48.85 36.73 44.96
C GLY A 2 -48.38 36.76 43.51
N TYR A 3 -47.84 37.88 43.03
CA TYR A 3 -47.46 38.03 41.61
C TYR A 3 -46.03 37.58 41.26
N LYS A 4 -45.14 37.40 42.25
CA LYS A 4 -43.71 37.05 42.01
C LYS A 4 -43.45 35.54 41.90
N SER A 5 -44.35 34.68 42.36
CA SER A 5 -44.17 33.21 42.31
C SER A 5 -44.52 32.60 40.94
N GLU A 6 -45.52 33.12 40.23
CA GLU A 6 -45.96 32.57 38.94
C GLU A 6 -44.97 32.82 37.78
N LEU A 7 -44.30 33.98 37.77
CA LEU A 7 -43.29 34.33 36.76
C LEU A 7 -42.04 33.44 36.84
N THR A 8 -41.71 32.94 38.04
CA THR A 8 -40.55 32.06 38.25
C THR A 8 -40.82 30.63 37.75
N VAL A 9 -42.08 30.18 37.76
CA VAL A 9 -42.48 28.85 37.28
C VAL A 9 -42.63 28.83 35.75
N ARG A 10 -43.20 29.88 35.15
CA ARG A 10 -43.33 30.00 33.67
C ARG A 10 -41.97 29.99 32.95
N ASN A 11 -40.95 30.60 33.52
CA ASN A 11 -39.60 30.64 32.93
C ASN A 11 -38.83 29.31 33.03
N ARG A 12 -39.15 28.43 34.00
CA ARG A 12 -38.54 27.08 34.06
C ARG A 12 -39.17 26.11 33.06
N ILE A 13 -40.48 26.23 32.80
CA ILE A 13 -41.19 25.39 31.82
C ILE A 13 -40.84 25.78 30.37
N SER A 14 -40.58 27.07 30.10
CA SER A 14 -40.09 27.55 28.80
C SER A 14 -38.66 27.07 28.48
N ARG A 15 -37.77 27.00 29.47
CA ARG A 15 -36.39 26.51 29.28
C ARG A 15 -36.31 24.99 29.11
N ILE A 16 -37.26 24.25 29.71
CA ILE A 16 -37.39 22.80 29.53
C ILE A 16 -38.02 22.45 28.16
N ARG A 17 -38.91 23.29 27.62
CA ARG A 17 -39.51 23.10 26.29
C ARG A 17 -38.66 23.62 25.12
N PHE A 18 -37.68 24.49 25.38
CA PHE A 18 -36.76 24.99 24.35
C PHE A 18 -35.53 24.09 24.14
N ASN A 19 -35.19 23.22 25.11
CA ASN A 19 -34.13 22.21 24.96
C ASN A 19 -34.64 20.83 24.49
N LEU A 20 -35.93 20.71 24.17
CA LEU A 20 -36.53 19.45 23.69
C LEU A 20 -36.78 19.42 22.17
N CYS A 21 -36.44 20.49 21.44
CA CYS A 21 -36.54 20.54 19.97
C CYS A 21 -35.18 20.59 19.25
N LEU A 22 -34.07 20.46 19.97
CA LEU A 22 -32.70 20.44 19.39
C LEU A 22 -32.00 19.10 19.62
N LEU A 23 -32.77 18.01 19.54
CA LEU A 23 -32.28 16.63 19.52
C LEU A 23 -32.95 15.87 18.36
N LEU A 24 -33.01 16.50 17.19
CA LEU A 24 -33.00 15.77 15.94
C LEU A 24 -31.59 15.20 15.78
N PHE A 25 -31.39 14.02 16.38
CA PHE A 25 -30.32 13.12 16.01
C PHE A 25 -30.33 13.02 14.48
N PHE A 26 -29.34 13.61 13.81
CA PHE A 26 -28.90 13.11 12.52
C PHE A 26 -28.28 11.73 12.80
N LEU A 27 -29.15 10.74 13.02
CA LEU A 27 -28.83 9.38 12.62
C LEU A 27 -28.81 9.43 11.10
N VAL A 28 -27.67 9.84 10.55
CA VAL A 28 -27.28 9.30 9.25
C VAL A 28 -27.19 7.81 9.53
N SER A 29 -28.23 7.06 9.14
CA SER A 29 -28.12 5.63 9.05
C SER A 29 -26.98 5.40 8.07
N GLN A 30 -25.77 5.20 8.59
CA GLN A 30 -24.74 4.57 7.82
C GLN A 30 -25.31 3.19 7.57
N SER A 31 -25.88 3.01 6.38
CA SER A 31 -26.11 1.68 5.85
C SER A 31 -24.74 1.02 5.92
N VAL A 32 -24.55 0.13 6.88
CA VAL A 32 -23.47 -0.84 6.83
C VAL A 32 -23.84 -1.72 5.65
N ILE A 33 -23.45 -1.29 4.44
CA ILE A 33 -23.56 -2.14 3.26
C ILE A 33 -22.70 -3.35 3.63
N ALA A 34 -23.34 -4.52 3.72
CA ALA A 34 -22.61 -5.75 3.95
C ALA A 34 -21.57 -5.87 2.84
N GLN A 35 -20.30 -6.05 3.23
CA GLN A 35 -19.21 -6.20 2.28
C GLN A 35 -19.54 -7.33 1.30
N THR A 36 -19.75 -6.99 0.03
CA THR A 36 -20.01 -7.98 -1.01
C THR A 36 -18.70 -8.38 -1.64
N THR A 37 -18.50 -9.68 -1.85
CA THR A 37 -17.34 -10.19 -2.57
C THR A 37 -17.71 -10.41 -4.02
N HIS A 38 -17.12 -9.62 -4.92
CA HIS A 38 -17.27 -9.72 -6.36
C HIS A 38 -16.07 -10.47 -6.95
N ASN A 39 -16.34 -11.61 -7.58
CA ASN A 39 -15.34 -12.40 -8.29
C ASN A 39 -15.33 -11.98 -9.76
N TRP A 40 -14.15 -11.67 -10.28
CA TRP A 40 -13.97 -11.46 -11.70
C TRP A 40 -14.25 -12.77 -12.44
N VAL A 41 -15.24 -12.75 -13.33
CA VAL A 41 -15.60 -13.89 -14.19
C VAL A 41 -15.21 -13.66 -15.65
N GLY A 42 -14.73 -12.46 -15.97
CA GLY A 42 -14.26 -12.10 -17.30
C GLY A 42 -15.34 -11.64 -18.27
N GLY A 43 -14.86 -11.07 -19.37
CA GLY A 43 -15.61 -10.54 -20.50
C GLY A 43 -14.63 -10.08 -21.58
N SER A 44 -15.08 -9.92 -22.83
CA SER A 44 -14.20 -9.67 -23.98
C SER A 44 -13.37 -8.38 -23.89
N SER A 45 -13.73 -7.42 -23.05
CA SER A 45 -13.05 -6.12 -22.93
C SER A 45 -12.01 -6.01 -21.80
N GLY A 46 -12.03 -6.91 -20.81
CA GLY A 46 -11.22 -6.75 -19.59
C GLY A 46 -11.64 -5.56 -18.70
N ASP A 47 -12.70 -4.83 -19.04
CA ASP A 47 -13.08 -3.58 -18.37
C ASP A 47 -13.68 -3.84 -16.97
N TRP A 48 -13.06 -3.23 -15.95
CA TRP A 48 -13.55 -3.24 -14.55
C TRP A 48 -15.00 -2.76 -14.44
N SER A 49 -15.38 -1.78 -15.26
CA SER A 49 -16.62 -1.00 -15.16
C SER A 49 -17.83 -1.71 -15.77
N VAL A 50 -17.68 -2.97 -16.18
CA VAL A 50 -18.78 -3.77 -16.75
C VAL A 50 -19.32 -4.71 -15.68
N ALA A 51 -20.54 -4.45 -15.20
CA ALA A 51 -21.16 -5.19 -14.10
C ALA A 51 -21.26 -6.71 -14.35
N SER A 52 -21.43 -7.14 -15.59
CA SER A 52 -21.51 -8.57 -15.96
C SER A 52 -20.17 -9.29 -15.93
N ASN A 53 -19.05 -8.58 -15.80
CA ASN A 53 -17.72 -9.19 -15.65
C ASN A 53 -17.45 -9.64 -14.21
N TRP A 54 -18.41 -9.43 -13.30
CA TRP A 54 -18.32 -9.76 -11.88
C TRP A 54 -19.43 -10.74 -11.45
N ASN A 55 -19.13 -11.55 -10.45
CA ASN A 55 -20.08 -12.46 -9.80
C ASN A 55 -20.05 -12.30 -8.26
N PRO A 56 -21.16 -11.90 -7.62
CA PRO A 56 -22.45 -11.56 -8.22
C PRO A 56 -22.33 -10.36 -9.17
N ALA A 57 -23.26 -10.26 -10.13
CA ALA A 57 -23.26 -9.16 -11.10
C ALA A 57 -23.38 -7.81 -10.39
N GLY A 58 -22.48 -6.88 -10.73
CA GLY A 58 -22.33 -5.59 -10.07
C GLY A 58 -20.88 -5.13 -10.08
N ILE A 59 -20.65 -3.83 -10.17
CA ILE A 59 -19.30 -3.27 -10.14
C ILE A 59 -18.89 -3.14 -8.66
N PRO A 60 -17.77 -3.75 -8.22
CA PRO A 60 -17.31 -3.62 -6.83
C PRO A 60 -17.03 -2.14 -6.51
N GLY A 61 -17.63 -1.64 -5.43
CA GLY A 61 -17.43 -0.28 -4.92
C GLY A 61 -16.69 -0.23 -3.59
N SER A 62 -16.70 0.93 -2.93
CA SER A 62 -15.91 1.20 -1.72
C SER A 62 -16.27 0.33 -0.51
N GLY A 63 -17.44 -0.31 -0.51
CA GLY A 63 -17.85 -1.26 0.52
C GLY A 63 -17.43 -2.71 0.26
N ASP A 64 -16.92 -3.00 -0.94
CA ASP A 64 -16.84 -4.36 -1.47
C ASP A 64 -15.42 -4.91 -1.54
N THR A 65 -15.31 -6.23 -1.72
CA THR A 65 -14.07 -6.92 -2.06
C THR A 65 -14.09 -7.35 -3.51
N ALA A 66 -13.04 -7.01 -4.26
CA ALA A 66 -12.81 -7.54 -5.60
C ALA A 66 -11.84 -8.74 -5.58
N ILE A 67 -12.19 -9.83 -6.25
CA ILE A 67 -11.30 -10.99 -6.43
C ILE A 67 -10.98 -11.14 -7.91
N ILE A 68 -9.70 -10.99 -8.27
CA ILE A 68 -9.18 -11.19 -9.63
C ILE A 68 -8.26 -12.41 -9.60
N ALA A 69 -8.84 -13.58 -9.79
CA ALA A 69 -8.11 -14.85 -9.73
C ALA A 69 -7.28 -15.12 -11.00
N SER A 70 -7.77 -14.65 -12.15
CA SER A 70 -7.17 -14.84 -13.47
C SER A 70 -7.69 -13.79 -14.46
N GLY A 71 -7.13 -13.76 -15.67
CA GLY A 71 -7.50 -12.80 -16.72
C GLY A 71 -6.75 -11.47 -16.65
N GLY A 72 -7.04 -10.58 -17.58
CA GLY A 72 -6.52 -9.21 -17.64
C GLY A 72 -7.65 -8.21 -17.38
N VAL A 73 -7.61 -7.56 -16.23
CA VAL A 73 -8.56 -6.51 -15.84
C VAL A 73 -7.95 -5.15 -16.12
N VAL A 74 -8.75 -4.20 -16.61
CA VAL A 74 -8.34 -2.84 -16.92
C VAL A 74 -9.19 -1.86 -16.14
N ILE A 75 -8.53 -0.98 -15.39
CA ILE A 75 -9.12 0.15 -14.67
C ILE A 75 -8.80 1.41 -15.48
N SER A 76 -9.83 1.96 -16.13
CA SER A 76 -9.73 3.18 -16.94
C SER A 76 -10.34 4.41 -16.27
N ASN A 77 -11.02 4.24 -15.14
CA ASN A 77 -11.62 5.29 -14.33
C ASN A 77 -11.21 5.09 -12.87
N ASP A 78 -11.38 6.11 -12.03
CA ASP A 78 -11.08 5.98 -10.61
C ASP A 78 -11.98 4.94 -9.92
N VAL A 79 -11.36 4.06 -9.16
CA VAL A 79 -12.00 2.95 -8.45
C VAL A 79 -11.58 2.96 -6.99
N ILE A 80 -12.55 2.73 -6.10
CA ILE A 80 -12.31 2.52 -4.67
C ILE A 80 -12.96 1.19 -4.30
N VAL A 81 -12.20 0.32 -3.62
CA VAL A 81 -12.72 -0.92 -3.02
C VAL A 81 -12.28 -1.02 -1.55
N SER A 82 -13.07 -1.73 -0.74
CA SER A 82 -12.66 -2.04 0.63
C SER A 82 -11.52 -3.06 0.63
N GLY A 83 -11.64 -4.12 -0.17
CA GLY A 83 -10.65 -5.17 -0.25
C GLY A 83 -10.34 -5.62 -1.68
N MET A 84 -9.17 -6.21 -1.86
CA MET A 84 -8.82 -6.88 -3.11
C MET A 84 -8.00 -8.15 -2.86
N SER A 85 -8.31 -9.21 -3.61
CA SER A 85 -7.45 -10.39 -3.76
C SER A 85 -7.04 -10.51 -5.23
N LEU A 86 -5.74 -10.48 -5.50
CA LEU A 86 -5.15 -10.48 -6.84
C LEU A 86 -4.19 -11.67 -7.00
N SER A 87 -4.49 -12.52 -7.98
CA SER A 87 -3.58 -13.51 -8.55
C SER A 87 -3.48 -13.44 -10.08
N GLY A 88 -4.35 -12.66 -10.73
CA GLY A 88 -4.35 -12.39 -12.17
C GLY A 88 -3.57 -11.14 -12.58
N ASN A 89 -3.86 -10.61 -13.77
CA ASN A 89 -3.25 -9.39 -14.30
C ASN A 89 -4.22 -8.21 -14.16
N LEU A 90 -3.70 -7.07 -13.69
CA LEU A 90 -4.44 -5.85 -13.50
C LEU A 90 -3.66 -4.67 -14.10
N THR A 91 -4.28 -4.00 -15.08
CA THR A 91 -3.78 -2.77 -15.69
C THR A 91 -4.52 -1.59 -15.06
N ILE A 92 -3.78 -0.67 -14.44
CA ILE A 92 -4.30 0.51 -13.76
C ILE A 92 -3.90 1.73 -14.58
N ASN A 93 -4.85 2.32 -15.31
CA ASN A 93 -4.64 3.51 -16.13
C ASN A 93 -5.21 4.79 -15.49
N SER A 94 -5.97 4.66 -14.39
CA SER A 94 -6.46 5.75 -13.53
C SER A 94 -6.04 5.49 -12.08
N THR A 95 -6.83 5.90 -11.08
CA THR A 95 -6.56 5.61 -9.67
C THR A 95 -7.32 4.37 -9.19
N LEU A 96 -6.62 3.43 -8.56
CA LEU A 96 -7.23 2.37 -7.76
C LEU A 96 -6.88 2.58 -6.28
N THR A 97 -7.88 2.75 -5.42
CA THR A 97 -7.70 2.81 -3.96
C THR A 97 -8.21 1.54 -3.31
N ILE A 98 -7.37 0.86 -2.51
CA ILE A 98 -7.77 -0.30 -1.69
C ILE A 98 -7.70 0.09 -0.22
N GLN A 99 -8.87 0.21 0.42
CA GLN A 99 -8.98 0.87 1.72
C GLN A 99 -8.65 -0.01 2.92
N SER A 100 -8.79 -1.33 2.83
CA SER A 100 -8.66 -2.22 3.99
C SER A 100 -7.62 -3.31 3.75
N THR A 101 -7.89 -4.29 2.90
CA THR A 101 -7.02 -5.46 2.74
C THR A 101 -6.64 -5.66 1.28
N PHE A 102 -5.35 -5.77 0.99
CA PHE A 102 -4.86 -6.15 -0.33
C PHE A 102 -4.06 -7.46 -0.25
N ILE A 103 -4.58 -8.54 -0.82
CA ILE A 103 -3.86 -9.80 -0.94
C ILE A 103 -3.31 -9.88 -2.36
N TRP A 104 -1.98 -9.96 -2.50
CA TRP A 104 -1.34 -10.14 -3.79
C TRP A 104 -0.51 -11.42 -3.78
N SER A 105 -1.05 -12.49 -4.35
CA SER A 105 -0.42 -13.81 -4.33
C SER A 105 0.41 -14.07 -5.59
N SER A 106 0.02 -13.51 -6.74
CA SER A 106 0.72 -13.65 -8.02
C SER A 106 0.25 -12.62 -9.05
N GLY A 107 0.85 -12.66 -10.24
CA GLY A 107 0.38 -11.93 -11.41
C GLY A 107 1.03 -10.56 -11.58
N THR A 108 0.39 -9.72 -12.37
CA THR A 108 0.98 -8.45 -12.86
C THR A 108 0.15 -7.26 -12.46
N LEU A 109 0.79 -6.25 -11.86
CA LEU A 109 0.31 -4.89 -11.78
C LEU A 109 1.01 -4.06 -12.85
N THR A 110 0.27 -3.39 -13.72
CA THR A 110 0.83 -2.57 -14.79
C THR A 110 -0.04 -1.35 -15.10
N GLY A 111 0.29 -0.59 -16.14
CA GLY A 111 -0.39 0.64 -16.55
C GLY A 111 0.39 1.90 -16.20
N SER A 112 -0.24 3.06 -16.35
CA SER A 112 0.37 4.38 -16.09
C SER A 112 -0.34 5.18 -15.00
N GLY A 113 -1.30 4.57 -14.31
CA GLY A 113 -2.10 5.18 -13.26
C GLY A 113 -1.44 5.11 -11.89
N THR A 114 -2.28 5.11 -10.85
CA THR A 114 -1.85 5.08 -9.45
C THR A 114 -2.59 4.00 -8.66
N LEU A 115 -1.85 3.19 -7.91
CA LEU A 115 -2.39 2.32 -6.86
C LEU A 115 -2.18 3.00 -5.50
N GLU A 116 -3.26 3.32 -4.83
CA GLU A 116 -3.29 3.93 -3.49
C GLU A 116 -3.60 2.87 -2.43
N LEU A 117 -2.68 2.70 -1.48
CA LEU A 117 -2.82 1.85 -0.30
C LEU A 117 -2.69 2.73 0.96
N PRO A 118 -3.79 3.36 1.42
CA PRO A 118 -3.77 4.30 2.54
C PRO A 118 -3.24 3.71 3.86
N VAL A 119 -3.03 4.57 4.86
CA VAL A 119 -2.42 4.21 6.16
C VAL A 119 -3.10 3.05 6.88
N GLN A 120 -4.41 2.87 6.70
CA GLN A 120 -5.18 1.81 7.34
C GLN A 120 -5.08 0.46 6.60
N THR A 121 -4.47 0.43 5.40
CA THR A 121 -4.43 -0.77 4.55
C THR A 121 -3.42 -1.79 5.09
N VAL A 122 -3.84 -3.05 5.15
CA VAL A 122 -2.95 -4.20 5.40
C VAL A 122 -2.83 -5.01 4.11
N SER A 123 -1.64 -4.97 3.52
CA SER A 123 -1.30 -5.67 2.30
C SER A 123 -0.52 -6.95 2.61
N ASN A 124 -0.89 -8.07 2.00
CA ASN A 124 -0.23 -9.36 2.19
C ASN A 124 0.28 -9.86 0.84
N PHE A 125 1.59 -9.83 0.64
CA PHE A 125 2.25 -10.26 -0.59
C PHE A 125 2.80 -11.67 -0.38
N THR A 126 2.22 -12.66 -1.08
CA THR A 126 2.40 -14.08 -0.73
C THR A 126 2.99 -14.90 -1.91
N THR A 127 2.67 -16.19 -1.97
CA THR A 127 3.50 -17.33 -2.40
C THR A 127 4.25 -17.24 -3.74
N SER A 128 3.70 -16.64 -4.79
CA SER A 128 4.28 -16.71 -6.15
C SER A 128 4.95 -15.41 -6.59
N GLY A 129 5.69 -15.50 -7.70
CA GLY A 129 6.29 -14.33 -8.35
C GLY A 129 5.24 -13.28 -8.73
N LYS A 130 5.58 -12.03 -8.45
CA LYS A 130 4.77 -10.84 -8.69
C LYS A 130 5.51 -9.94 -9.67
N THR A 131 4.79 -9.30 -10.58
CA THR A 131 5.37 -8.35 -11.54
C THR A 131 4.73 -6.99 -11.35
N ILE A 132 5.54 -5.95 -11.27
CA ILE A 132 5.10 -4.56 -11.38
C ILE A 132 5.74 -4.00 -12.64
N SER A 133 4.97 -3.43 -13.55
CA SER A 133 5.51 -2.88 -14.79
C SER A 133 4.80 -1.63 -15.30
N GLY A 134 5.23 -1.10 -16.45
CA GLY A 134 4.58 0.03 -17.12
C GLY A 134 5.14 1.35 -16.64
N ALA A 135 4.28 2.29 -16.26
CA ALA A 135 4.63 3.57 -15.64
C ALA A 135 3.82 3.78 -14.34
N LEU A 136 3.41 2.67 -13.71
CA LEU A 136 2.51 2.65 -12.56
C LEU A 136 3.16 3.32 -11.35
N THR A 137 2.42 4.18 -10.67
CA THR A 137 2.81 4.69 -9.34
C THR A 137 2.09 3.88 -8.26
N ILE A 138 2.82 3.37 -7.27
CA ILE A 138 2.26 2.68 -6.11
C ILE A 138 2.56 3.52 -4.87
N ASN A 139 1.52 4.09 -4.29
CA ASN A 139 1.60 4.87 -3.05
C ASN A 139 1.17 3.97 -1.89
N GLN A 140 2.15 3.52 -1.12
CA GLN A 140 1.96 2.60 0.00
C GLN A 140 2.19 3.35 1.31
N ALA A 141 1.12 3.58 2.06
CA ALA A 141 1.13 4.27 3.35
C ALA A 141 0.76 3.37 4.53
N GLY A 142 0.11 2.23 4.27
CA GLY A 142 -0.25 1.25 5.30
C GLY A 142 0.88 0.27 5.63
N THR A 143 0.53 -0.98 5.88
CA THR A 143 1.50 -2.06 6.14
C THR A 143 1.51 -3.07 4.98
N VAL A 144 2.69 -3.43 4.47
CA VAL A 144 2.91 -4.60 3.61
C VAL A 144 3.58 -5.69 4.42
N ASN A 145 2.96 -6.85 4.52
CA ASN A 145 3.57 -8.10 4.96
C ASN A 145 3.95 -8.91 3.72
N TRP A 146 5.23 -8.95 3.39
CA TRP A 146 5.74 -9.67 2.24
C TRP A 146 6.39 -10.98 2.66
N THR A 147 5.64 -12.08 2.53
CA THR A 147 5.99 -13.39 3.08
C THR A 147 6.42 -14.39 2.01
N GLY A 148 6.18 -14.11 0.73
CA GLY A 148 6.53 -15.02 -0.36
C GLY A 148 6.67 -14.34 -1.70
N GLY A 149 7.38 -15.01 -2.61
CA GLY A 149 7.51 -14.67 -4.03
C GLY A 149 8.22 -13.35 -4.33
N GLY A 150 9.21 -13.37 -5.24
CA GLY A 150 9.91 -12.16 -5.68
C GLY A 150 8.98 -11.13 -6.34
N ILE A 151 9.36 -9.86 -6.29
CA ILE A 151 8.72 -8.75 -7.00
C ILE A 151 9.65 -8.36 -8.15
N SER A 152 9.31 -8.75 -9.37
CA SER A 152 9.97 -8.27 -10.58
C SER A 152 9.51 -6.83 -10.86
N GLN A 153 10.44 -5.88 -10.94
CA GLN A 153 10.12 -4.50 -11.30
C GLN A 153 10.56 -4.20 -12.72
N GLY A 154 9.61 -3.81 -13.58
CA GLY A 154 9.83 -3.23 -14.89
C GLY A 154 9.00 -1.96 -15.03
N LEU A 155 9.12 -1.06 -14.06
CA LEU A 155 8.29 0.14 -13.87
C LEU A 155 8.64 1.32 -14.77
N HIS A 156 9.69 1.23 -15.61
CA HIS A 156 10.16 2.34 -16.45
C HIS A 156 10.17 3.67 -15.67
N THR A 157 9.22 4.58 -15.89
CA THR A 157 9.12 5.89 -15.20
C THR A 157 8.28 5.88 -13.91
N GLY A 158 7.60 4.78 -13.61
CA GLY A 158 6.82 4.56 -12.39
C GLY A 158 7.69 4.37 -11.15
N ALA A 159 7.03 4.35 -9.99
CA ALA A 159 7.69 4.29 -8.69
C ALA A 159 6.84 3.57 -7.64
N ILE A 160 7.51 2.97 -6.67
CA ILE A 160 6.93 2.56 -5.40
C ILE A 160 7.31 3.61 -4.35
N ASN A 161 6.31 4.29 -3.81
CA ASN A 161 6.45 5.28 -2.75
C ASN A 161 6.00 4.65 -1.43
N ASN A 162 6.96 4.14 -0.66
CA ASN A 162 6.71 3.61 0.68
C ASN A 162 6.81 4.73 1.72
N SER A 163 5.65 5.13 2.25
CA SER A 163 5.51 6.04 3.38
C SER A 163 5.02 5.33 4.66
N GLY A 164 4.64 4.05 4.54
CA GLY A 164 4.24 3.19 5.65
C GLY A 164 5.32 2.18 6.04
N LEU A 165 4.89 0.96 6.37
CA LEU A 165 5.77 -0.18 6.65
C LEU A 165 5.77 -1.15 5.48
N PHE A 166 6.93 -1.39 4.89
CA PHE A 166 7.17 -2.45 3.91
C PHE A 166 8.03 -3.54 4.56
N ASP A 167 7.40 -4.61 5.05
CA ASP A 167 8.04 -5.67 5.81
C ASP A 167 8.28 -6.93 4.99
N MET A 168 9.54 -7.16 4.61
CA MET A 168 10.05 -8.38 4.01
C MET A 168 10.24 -9.46 5.11
N GLN A 169 9.32 -10.42 5.14
CA GLN A 169 9.27 -11.51 6.11
C GLN A 169 9.87 -12.81 5.54
N GLY A 170 11.01 -12.72 4.86
CA GLY A 170 11.69 -13.87 4.27
C GLY A 170 12.92 -13.50 3.46
N ASP A 171 13.45 -14.49 2.73
CA ASP A 171 14.60 -14.34 1.84
C ASP A 171 14.11 -14.05 0.42
N LEU A 172 13.65 -12.82 0.23
CA LEU A 172 12.89 -12.39 -0.95
C LEU A 172 13.64 -11.32 -1.74
N THR A 173 13.32 -11.21 -3.03
CA THR A 173 13.99 -10.29 -3.96
C THR A 173 13.02 -9.32 -4.59
N ILE A 174 13.39 -8.03 -4.62
CA ILE A 174 12.70 -7.00 -5.39
C ILE A 174 13.63 -6.45 -6.49
N GLY A 175 13.11 -6.37 -7.71
CA GLY A 175 13.79 -6.00 -8.95
C GLY A 175 14.06 -7.20 -9.87
N ASP A 176 14.56 -6.93 -11.08
CA ASP A 176 14.58 -7.84 -12.23
C ASP A 176 15.99 -8.23 -12.76
N GLY A 177 17.06 -7.89 -12.03
CA GLY A 177 18.41 -8.41 -12.26
C GLY A 177 19.18 -7.78 -13.43
N GLY A 178 18.53 -6.96 -14.27
CA GLY A 178 19.16 -6.26 -15.40
C GLY A 178 18.44 -4.97 -15.76
N GLY A 179 19.15 -4.02 -16.37
CA GLY A 179 18.59 -2.72 -16.78
C GLY A 179 18.06 -1.87 -15.61
N PHE A 180 17.34 -0.80 -15.93
CA PHE A 180 16.63 0.02 -14.93
C PHE A 180 15.22 -0.55 -14.72
N GLY A 181 14.96 -1.07 -13.53
CA GLY A 181 13.71 -1.76 -13.19
C GLY A 181 12.67 -0.85 -12.54
N GLY A 182 13.07 0.28 -11.96
CA GLY A 182 12.14 1.24 -11.34
C GLY A 182 12.72 1.95 -10.12
N THR A 183 11.94 2.87 -9.56
CA THR A 183 12.32 3.63 -8.35
C THR A 183 11.56 3.13 -7.12
N LEU A 184 12.29 2.91 -6.03
CA LEU A 184 11.74 2.69 -4.70
C LEU A 184 12.10 3.90 -3.82
N ASN A 185 11.12 4.73 -3.53
CA ASN A 185 11.23 5.85 -2.60
C ASN A 185 10.75 5.40 -1.22
N ASN A 186 11.63 5.42 -0.23
CA ASN A 186 11.32 5.05 1.14
C ASN A 186 11.38 6.28 2.04
N THR A 187 10.21 6.82 2.40
CA THR A 187 10.05 7.84 3.44
C THR A 187 9.53 7.24 4.76
N GLY A 188 8.96 6.04 4.70
CA GLY A 188 8.55 5.24 5.85
C GLY A 188 9.63 4.24 6.27
N THR A 189 9.25 2.99 6.51
CA THR A 189 10.16 1.92 6.91
C THR A 189 10.17 0.80 5.90
N PHE A 190 11.35 0.44 5.38
CA PHE A 190 11.57 -0.84 4.69
C PHE A 190 12.31 -1.77 5.65
N ARG A 191 11.73 -2.92 5.99
CA ARG A 191 12.24 -3.83 7.01
C ARG A 191 12.44 -5.22 6.44
N LYS A 192 13.56 -5.87 6.75
CA LYS A 192 13.69 -7.33 6.73
C LYS A 192 13.55 -7.83 8.17
N SER A 193 12.44 -8.50 8.48
CA SER A 193 12.13 -8.95 9.84
C SER A 193 12.32 -10.45 10.08
N ALA A 194 12.34 -11.25 9.01
CA ALA A 194 12.44 -12.71 9.10
C ALA A 194 13.24 -13.29 7.92
N GLY A 195 13.47 -14.60 7.99
CA GLY A 195 14.35 -15.33 7.07
C GLY A 195 15.81 -15.25 7.52
N THR A 196 16.49 -16.39 7.54
CA THR A 196 17.88 -16.49 7.99
C THR A 196 18.88 -16.26 6.86
N GLY A 197 18.44 -16.30 5.61
CA GLY A 197 19.24 -16.06 4.43
C GLY A 197 19.24 -14.60 3.99
N THR A 198 19.39 -14.40 2.69
CA THR A 198 19.52 -13.06 2.08
C THR A 198 18.20 -12.61 1.48
N GLY A 199 17.69 -11.47 1.96
CA GLY A 199 16.76 -10.63 1.23
C GLY A 199 17.51 -9.65 0.34
N LEU A 200 16.99 -9.34 -0.84
CA LEU A 200 17.69 -8.59 -1.87
C LEU A 200 16.86 -7.43 -2.44
N ILE A 201 17.42 -6.21 -2.37
CA ILE A 201 17.03 -5.10 -3.25
C ILE A 201 18.03 -5.11 -4.41
N SER A 202 17.57 -5.50 -5.60
CA SER A 202 18.44 -5.80 -6.73
C SER A 202 19.11 -4.56 -7.34
N ASN A 203 20.07 -4.83 -8.21
CA ASN A 203 20.82 -3.85 -8.98
C ASN A 203 19.99 -2.94 -9.89
N SER A 204 18.81 -3.40 -10.34
CA SER A 204 17.96 -2.64 -11.25
C SER A 204 17.10 -1.59 -10.55
N VAL A 205 17.03 -1.62 -9.22
CA VAL A 205 16.24 -0.67 -8.43
C VAL A 205 17.03 0.61 -8.19
N ARG A 206 16.41 1.77 -8.45
CA ARG A 206 16.84 3.05 -7.89
C ARG A 206 16.25 3.19 -6.50
N LEU A 207 17.07 2.99 -5.48
CA LEU A 207 16.67 3.16 -4.09
C LEU A 207 16.95 4.58 -3.62
N ALA A 208 15.93 5.28 -3.13
CA ALA A 208 16.06 6.56 -2.43
C ALA A 208 15.48 6.41 -1.02
N ASN A 209 16.32 6.52 0.01
CA ASN A 209 15.91 6.39 1.40
C ASN A 209 16.00 7.73 2.14
N SER A 210 14.86 8.25 2.58
CA SER A 210 14.76 9.37 3.52
C SER A 210 14.05 8.99 4.84
N GLY A 211 13.48 7.79 4.91
CA GLY A 211 12.94 7.17 6.13
C GLY A 211 13.93 6.20 6.78
N THR A 212 13.48 4.98 7.09
CA THR A 212 14.30 3.96 7.75
C THR A 212 14.41 2.69 6.91
N ILE A 213 15.62 2.13 6.81
CA ILE A 213 15.86 0.77 6.35
C ILE A 213 16.31 -0.07 7.54
N GLU A 214 15.64 -1.20 7.78
CA GLU A 214 15.90 -2.08 8.92
C GLU A 214 16.29 -3.49 8.46
N ALA A 215 17.40 -4.01 8.97
CA ALA A 215 17.80 -5.40 8.83
C ALA A 215 17.74 -6.07 10.21
N LEU A 216 16.65 -6.74 10.55
CA LEU A 216 16.43 -7.30 11.89
C LEU A 216 16.70 -8.82 11.96
N SER A 217 16.71 -9.51 10.82
CA SER A 217 16.98 -10.95 10.72
C SER A 217 17.66 -11.26 9.39
N GLY A 218 18.64 -12.16 9.39
CA GLY A 218 19.39 -12.56 8.19
C GLY A 218 20.12 -11.38 7.56
N THR A 219 20.44 -11.49 6.26
CA THR A 219 21.11 -10.41 5.52
C THR A 219 20.10 -9.65 4.66
N LEU A 220 20.04 -8.33 4.81
CA LEU A 220 19.46 -7.43 3.80
C LEU A 220 20.59 -6.95 2.88
N SER A 221 20.64 -7.47 1.66
CA SER A 221 21.62 -7.08 0.65
C SER A 221 21.03 -5.99 -0.25
N ILE A 222 21.72 -4.86 -0.35
CA ILE A 222 21.40 -3.75 -1.24
C ILE A 222 22.40 -3.77 -2.39
N GLN A 223 21.89 -4.01 -3.60
CA GLN A 223 22.63 -3.92 -4.86
C GLN A 223 22.22 -2.70 -5.71
N ALA A 224 21.21 -1.96 -5.26
CA ALA A 224 20.56 -0.86 -5.96
C ALA A 224 21.53 0.12 -6.62
N GLY A 225 21.13 0.66 -7.79
CA GLY A 225 21.88 1.74 -8.45
C GLY A 225 22.91 1.29 -9.49
N ALA A 226 23.00 -0.01 -9.81
CA ALA A 226 23.98 -0.50 -10.80
C ALA A 226 23.52 -0.39 -12.26
N PHE A 227 22.32 0.12 -12.52
CA PHE A 227 21.75 0.23 -13.87
C PHE A 227 22.41 1.33 -14.72
N ASN A 228 23.09 2.30 -14.10
CA ASN A 228 23.84 3.36 -14.79
C ASN A 228 25.16 3.65 -14.04
N SER A 229 26.29 3.43 -14.71
CA SER A 229 27.62 3.72 -14.15
C SER A 229 27.72 5.18 -13.68
N GLY A 230 28.17 5.39 -12.45
CA GLY A 230 28.31 6.72 -11.85
C GLY A 230 27.03 7.29 -11.21
N THR A 231 25.92 6.53 -11.18
CA THR A 231 24.76 6.93 -10.38
C THR A 231 25.08 6.81 -8.90
N GLU A 232 25.14 7.95 -8.21
CA GLU A 232 25.15 7.99 -6.75
C GLU A 232 23.70 7.92 -6.23
N LEU A 233 23.46 7.01 -5.29
CA LEU A 233 22.22 6.96 -4.53
C LEU A 233 22.41 7.67 -3.20
N LEU A 234 21.74 8.81 -3.04
CA LEU A 234 21.72 9.57 -1.80
C LEU A 234 20.66 9.01 -0.85
N HIS A 235 21.10 8.66 0.36
CA HIS A 235 20.24 8.24 1.47
C HIS A 235 20.34 9.29 2.57
N SER A 236 19.25 10.02 2.83
CA SER A 236 19.17 10.98 3.93
C SER A 236 18.56 10.39 5.21
N GLY A 237 18.02 9.19 5.10
CA GLY A 237 17.36 8.44 6.17
C GLY A 237 18.29 7.57 7.01
N ALA A 238 17.70 6.79 7.91
CA ALA A 238 18.39 5.89 8.82
C ALA A 238 18.55 4.47 8.26
N PHE A 239 19.60 3.80 8.71
CA PHE A 239 19.86 2.38 8.57
C PHE A 239 19.99 1.77 9.97
N HIS A 240 19.14 0.80 10.28
CA HIS A 240 19.14 0.12 11.56
C HIS A 240 19.40 -1.38 11.35
N ILE A 241 20.35 -1.91 12.11
CA ILE A 241 20.74 -3.32 12.08
C ILE A 241 20.35 -3.90 13.43
N GLY A 242 19.52 -4.94 13.47
CA GLY A 242 19.16 -5.66 14.68
C GLY A 242 20.21 -6.70 15.05
N ALA A 243 20.10 -7.29 16.25
CA ALA A 243 21.09 -8.24 16.78
C ALA A 243 21.32 -9.48 15.90
N ASN A 244 20.30 -9.88 15.13
CA ASN A 244 20.35 -11.04 14.23
C ASN A 244 20.37 -10.62 12.75
N GLY A 245 20.61 -9.34 12.48
CA GLY A 245 20.57 -8.77 11.14
C GLY A 245 21.95 -8.39 10.63
N GLU A 246 22.09 -8.40 9.31
CA GLU A 246 23.23 -7.85 8.59
C GLU A 246 22.69 -6.94 7.48
N LEU A 247 23.28 -5.76 7.33
CA LEU A 247 23.02 -4.87 6.20
C LEU A 247 24.27 -4.84 5.32
N ARG A 248 24.11 -5.21 4.04
CA ARG A 248 25.23 -5.33 3.11
C ARG A 248 25.00 -4.51 1.85
N PHE A 249 25.87 -3.54 1.58
CA PHE A 249 25.93 -2.85 0.29
C PHE A 249 26.95 -3.59 -0.59
N THR A 250 26.48 -4.20 -1.68
CA THR A 250 27.33 -5.08 -2.51
C THR A 250 27.64 -4.54 -3.89
N VAL A 251 26.82 -3.61 -4.39
CA VAL A 251 26.93 -3.00 -5.72
C VAL A 251 26.41 -1.56 -5.62
N GLY A 252 26.77 -0.70 -6.56
CA GLY A 252 26.32 0.69 -6.62
C GLY A 252 27.16 1.62 -5.74
N THR A 253 26.99 2.93 -5.95
CA THR A 253 27.60 3.96 -5.10
C THR A 253 26.54 4.53 -4.19
N HIS A 254 26.66 4.26 -2.89
CA HIS A 254 25.72 4.70 -1.87
C HIS A 254 26.36 5.82 -1.05
N ARG A 255 25.75 7.01 -1.06
CA ARG A 255 26.13 8.11 -0.18
C ARG A 255 25.08 8.27 0.91
N ILE A 256 25.54 8.25 2.15
CA ILE A 256 24.72 8.59 3.30
C ILE A 256 24.89 10.09 3.55
N ALA A 257 23.80 10.83 3.63
CA ALA A 257 23.83 12.25 3.95
C ALA A 257 24.32 12.44 5.39
N GLU A 258 24.76 13.66 5.74
CA GLU A 258 25.15 14.00 7.11
C GLU A 258 24.01 13.80 8.12
N THR A 259 22.76 13.87 7.67
CA THR A 259 21.56 13.59 8.47
C THR A 259 21.24 12.10 8.62
N GLY A 260 21.88 11.25 7.82
CA GLY A 260 21.67 9.81 7.86
C GLY A 260 22.34 9.18 9.07
N VAL A 261 21.69 8.18 9.65
CA VAL A 261 22.18 7.48 10.85
C VAL A 261 22.36 6.01 10.54
N ILE A 262 23.49 5.42 10.93
CA ILE A 262 23.66 3.96 10.99
C ILE A 262 23.70 3.54 12.46
N SER A 263 22.90 2.53 12.82
CA SER A 263 22.86 1.99 14.18
C SER A 263 22.85 0.46 14.17
N ALA A 264 23.51 -0.12 15.15
CA ALA A 264 23.56 -1.56 15.44
C ALA A 264 23.68 -1.78 16.96
N PRO A 265 23.30 -2.94 17.51
CA PRO A 265 23.68 -3.33 18.86
C PRO A 265 25.19 -3.22 19.05
N GLY A 266 25.60 -2.69 20.21
CA GLY A 266 27.00 -2.62 20.62
C GLY A 266 27.58 -3.97 21.04
#